data_AF-A0A941P6J2-F1
#
_entry.id   AF-A0A941P6J2-F1
#
_cell.length_a   1.000
_cell.length_b   1.000
_cell.length_c   1.000
_cell.angle_alpha   90.00
_cell.angle_beta   90.00
_cell.angle_gamma   90.00
#
_symmetry.space_group_name_H-M   'P 1'
#
loop_
_entity.id
_entity.type
_entity.pdbx_description
1 polymer ?
#
loop_
_entity_poly.entity_id
_entity_poly.type
_entity_poly.pdbx_seq_one_letter_code
_entity_poly.pdbx_strand_id
1 'polypeptide(L)'
;LVQKQSHSINRGMSDVLRLLSAEISKDIGTPYRDFDAIDLALRTGKAPVIFQKSYDMKKHLPLAESVAQQAVSTMRQWIETPESLQNIILVGGGAFLFKKAVKAAFPKHRIYEVKEPMFANVRGFQLAGQNYAASTIAPGRDRGAGEAV
;
A
#
# COMPACT_ATOMS: atom_id res chain seq x y z
N LEU A 1 23.75 -12.84 -10.84
CA LEU A 1 22.31 -13.18 -10.91
C LEU A 1 21.58 -12.32 -9.89
N VAL A 2 20.57 -11.55 -10.29
CA VAL A 2 19.66 -10.91 -9.32
C VAL A 2 18.76 -12.00 -8.76
N GLN A 3 18.90 -12.36 -7.49
CA GLN A 3 17.95 -13.26 -6.84
C GLN A 3 16.60 -12.57 -6.73
N LYS A 4 15.56 -13.19 -7.29
CA LYS A 4 14.20 -12.67 -7.24
C LYS A 4 13.57 -13.04 -5.89
N GLN A 5 13.65 -12.13 -4.92
CA GLN A 5 12.99 -12.27 -3.62
C GLN A 5 11.63 -11.56 -3.66
N SER A 6 10.65 -12.15 -4.34
CA SER A 6 9.28 -11.61 -4.45
C SER A 6 8.27 -12.55 -3.82
N HIS A 7 7.42 -12.03 -2.93
CA HIS A 7 6.40 -12.81 -2.24
C HIS A 7 5.09 -12.01 -2.10
N SER A 8 3.99 -12.71 -1.81
CA SER A 8 2.70 -12.13 -1.44
C SER A 8 2.22 -12.70 -0.11
N ILE A 9 1.46 -11.92 0.66
CA ILE A 9 0.92 -12.34 1.95
C ILE A 9 -0.58 -12.07 1.91
N ASN A 10 -1.37 -13.06 2.35
CA ASN A 10 -2.82 -12.91 2.47
C ASN A 10 -3.19 -12.18 3.78
N ARG A 11 -2.70 -10.94 3.91
CA ARG A 11 -2.92 -10.07 5.08
C ARG A 11 -2.88 -8.61 4.65
N GLY A 12 -3.93 -7.84 4.93
CA GLY A 12 -4.02 -6.45 4.48
C GLY A 12 -5.14 -5.64 5.13
N MET A 13 -5.56 -4.56 4.45
CA MET A 13 -6.61 -3.66 4.98
C MET A 13 -7.97 -4.36 5.16
N SER A 14 -8.30 -5.36 4.33
CA SER A 14 -9.55 -6.12 4.52
C SER A 14 -9.59 -6.84 5.87
N ASP A 15 -8.47 -7.37 6.35
CA ASP A 15 -8.37 -7.97 7.68
C ASP A 15 -8.59 -6.92 8.77
N VAL A 16 -7.95 -5.75 8.63
CA VAL A 16 -8.11 -4.62 9.55
C VAL A 16 -9.57 -4.21 9.65
N LEU A 17 -10.23 -3.98 8.51
CA LEU A 17 -11.61 -3.51 8.46
C LEU A 17 -12.59 -4.52 9.06
N ARG A 18 -12.41 -5.82 8.77
CA ARG A 18 -13.24 -6.89 9.35
C ARG A 18 -13.04 -7.00 10.86
N LEU A 19 -11.81 -6.90 11.33
CA LEU A 19 -11.46 -6.98 12.74
C LEU A 19 -12.06 -5.79 13.53
N LEU A 20 -11.91 -4.57 13.00
CA LEU A 20 -12.49 -3.37 13.60
C LEU A 20 -14.02 -3.41 13.59
N SER A 21 -14.62 -3.83 12.48
CA SER A 21 -16.08 -4.04 12.38
C SER A 21 -16.60 -4.98 13.47
N ALA A 22 -15.88 -6.07 13.75
CA ALA A 22 -16.25 -7.02 14.81
C ALA A 22 -16.16 -6.38 16.20
N GLU A 23 -15.10 -5.63 16.51
CA GLU A 23 -14.95 -4.96 17.81
C GLU A 23 -15.97 -3.83 18.01
N ILE A 24 -16.22 -3.02 16.98
CA ILE A 24 -17.25 -1.98 17.01
C ILE A 24 -18.63 -2.62 17.24
N SER A 25 -18.92 -3.74 16.57
CA SER A 25 -20.19 -4.47 16.74
C SER A 25 -20.40 -4.93 18.19
N LYS A 26 -19.33 -5.39 18.86
CA LYS A 26 -19.38 -5.76 20.29
C LYS A 26 -19.65 -4.55 21.17
N ASP A 27 -18.98 -3.43 20.91
CA ASP A 27 -19.13 -2.21 21.70
C ASP A 27 -20.54 -1.61 21.63
N ILE A 28 -21.15 -1.62 20.45
CA ILE A 28 -22.47 -1.01 20.23
C ILE A 28 -23.63 -2.01 20.41
N GLY A 29 -23.33 -3.30 20.60
CA GLY A 29 -24.32 -4.36 20.80
C GLY A 29 -25.11 -4.75 19.54
N THR A 30 -24.75 -4.26 18.36
CA THR A 30 -25.43 -4.57 17.09
C THR A 30 -24.41 -4.75 15.95
N PRO A 31 -24.70 -5.52 14.90
CA PRO A 31 -23.78 -5.67 13.77
C PRO A 31 -23.48 -4.34 13.07
N TYR A 32 -22.20 -3.97 13.00
CA TYR A 32 -21.70 -2.78 12.30
C TYR A 32 -20.79 -3.19 11.14
N ARG A 33 -21.19 -2.89 9.89
CA ARG A 33 -20.49 -3.32 8.66
C ARG A 33 -20.17 -2.18 7.69
N ASP A 34 -20.20 -0.95 8.16
CA ASP A 34 -19.81 0.20 7.35
C ASP A 34 -18.27 0.29 7.27
N PHE A 35 -17.69 -0.51 6.37
CA PHE A 35 -16.25 -0.58 6.17
C PHE A 35 -15.68 0.72 5.61
N ASP A 36 -16.45 1.46 4.81
CA ASP A 36 -16.01 2.72 4.23
C ASP A 36 -15.86 3.80 5.32
N ALA A 37 -16.82 3.86 6.26
CA ALA A 37 -16.70 4.74 7.42
C ALA A 37 -15.49 4.37 8.31
N ILE A 38 -15.20 3.07 8.47
CA ILE A 38 -14.02 2.61 9.22
C ILE A 38 -12.72 3.00 8.49
N ASP A 39 -12.61 2.76 7.18
CA ASP A 39 -11.40 3.13 6.41
C ASP A 39 -11.18 4.64 6.45
N LEU A 40 -12.24 5.43 6.26
CA LEU A 40 -12.18 6.88 6.30
C LEU A 40 -11.74 7.37 7.69
N ALA A 41 -12.27 6.77 8.76
CA ALA A 41 -11.87 7.10 10.11
C ALA A 41 -10.40 6.79 10.39
N LEU A 42 -9.90 5.63 9.93
CA LEU A 42 -8.49 5.28 10.05
C LEU A 42 -7.58 6.24 9.27
N ARG A 43 -8.00 6.64 8.07
CA ARG A 43 -7.20 7.49 7.18
C ARG A 43 -7.15 8.95 7.64
N THR A 44 -8.27 9.46 8.17
CA THR A 44 -8.41 10.88 8.52
C THR A 44 -8.26 11.16 10.01
N GLY A 45 -8.31 10.13 10.85
CA GLY A 45 -8.42 10.27 12.30
C GLY A 45 -9.75 10.86 12.78
N LYS A 46 -10.71 11.10 11.88
CA LYS A 46 -12.04 11.62 12.22
C LYS A 46 -12.91 10.47 12.72
N ALA A 47 -13.52 10.67 13.89
CA ALA A 47 -14.44 9.71 14.45
C ALA A 47 -15.67 9.51 13.54
N PRO A 48 -16.05 8.26 13.23
CA PRO A 48 -17.29 7.99 12.53
C PRO A 48 -18.47 8.29 13.46
N VAL A 49 -19.60 8.69 12.87
CA VAL A 49 -20.86 8.90 13.60
C VAL A 49 -21.65 7.60 13.55
N ILE A 50 -21.86 6.98 14.70
CA ILE A 50 -22.62 5.74 14.86
C ILE A 50 -23.79 6.04 15.80
N PHE A 51 -25.02 5.80 15.36
CA PHE A 51 -26.24 6.14 16.10
C PHE A 51 -26.25 7.59 16.62
N GLN A 52 -25.93 8.55 15.74
CA GLN A 52 -25.85 9.99 16.05
C GLN A 52 -24.80 10.37 17.11
N LYS A 53 -23.91 9.44 17.48
CA LYS A 53 -22.83 9.67 18.44
C LYS A 53 -21.47 9.52 17.77
N SER A 54 -20.56 10.42 18.09
CA SER A 54 -19.16 10.30 17.71
C SER A 54 -18.58 9.06 18.38
N TYR A 55 -18.08 8.11 17.59
CA TYR A 55 -17.49 6.88 18.09
C TYR A 55 -15.97 6.99 18.18
N ASP A 56 -15.40 6.72 19.36
CA ASP A 56 -13.95 6.78 19.54
C ASP A 56 -13.25 5.57 18.94
N MET A 57 -12.60 5.78 17.80
CA MET A 57 -11.79 4.78 17.11
C MET A 57 -10.40 4.57 17.73
N LYS A 58 -9.93 5.48 18.59
CA LYS A 58 -8.54 5.46 19.09
C LYS A 58 -8.23 4.19 19.88
N LYS A 59 -9.20 3.69 20.64
CA LYS A 59 -9.08 2.45 21.41
C LYS A 59 -8.78 1.21 20.56
N HIS A 60 -9.14 1.25 19.27
CA HIS A 60 -8.93 0.14 18.34
C HIS A 60 -7.71 0.31 17.44
N LEU A 61 -7.02 1.45 17.48
CA LEU A 61 -5.81 1.68 16.69
C LEU A 61 -4.71 0.65 16.97
N PRO A 62 -4.42 0.25 18.24
CA PRO A 62 -3.42 -0.79 18.49
C PRO A 62 -3.75 -2.12 17.80
N LEU A 63 -5.04 -2.45 17.71
CA LEU A 63 -5.50 -3.67 17.06
C LEU A 63 -5.28 -3.59 15.54
N ALA A 64 -5.59 -2.44 14.92
CA ALA A 64 -5.30 -2.20 13.51
C ALA A 64 -3.79 -2.24 13.22
N GLU A 65 -2.97 -1.62 14.08
CA GLU A 65 -1.51 -1.64 13.98
C GLU A 65 -0.95 -3.07 14.10
N SER A 66 -1.55 -3.93 14.93
CA SER A 66 -1.10 -5.31 15.11
C SER A 66 -1.16 -6.13 13.81
N VAL A 67 -2.16 -5.90 12.97
CA VAL A 67 -2.31 -6.56 11.66
C VAL A 67 -1.17 -6.15 10.72
N ALA A 68 -0.86 -4.85 10.68
CA ALA A 68 0.25 -4.34 9.88
C ALA A 68 1.60 -4.88 10.38
N GLN A 69 1.81 -4.95 11.69
CA GLN A 69 3.01 -5.51 12.30
C GLN A 69 3.19 -6.99 11.95
N GLN A 70 2.13 -7.80 12.04
CA GLN A 70 2.15 -9.21 11.66
C GLN A 70 2.54 -9.37 10.19
N ALA A 71 1.88 -8.64 9.29
CA ALA A 71 2.15 -8.71 7.86
C ALA A 71 3.60 -8.32 7.51
N VAL A 72 4.11 -7.23 8.12
CA VAL A 72 5.50 -6.80 7.91
C VAL A 72 6.51 -7.79 8.50
N SER A 73 6.21 -8.37 9.66
CA SER A 73 7.05 -9.39 10.29
C SER A 73 7.15 -10.65 9.43
N THR A 74 6.01 -11.13 8.90
CA THR A 74 5.99 -12.27 7.97
C THR A 74 6.75 -11.94 6.69
N MET A 75 6.57 -10.74 6.11
CA MET A 75 7.31 -10.30 4.92
C MET A 75 8.82 -10.32 5.17
N ARG A 76 9.27 -9.83 6.33
CA ARG A 76 10.70 -9.73 6.68
C ARG A 76 11.39 -11.09 6.71
N GLN A 77 10.67 -12.18 7.01
CA GLN A 77 11.23 -13.54 7.00
C GLN A 77 11.68 -14.00 5.61
N TRP A 78 11.14 -13.41 4.54
CA TRP A 78 11.48 -13.75 3.15
C TRP A 78 12.64 -12.94 2.58
N ILE A 79 13.23 -12.04 3.38
CA ILE A 79 14.32 -11.17 2.93
C ILE A 79 15.62 -11.68 3.57
N GLU A 80 16.47 -12.31 2.76
CA GLU A 80 17.70 -12.95 3.25
C GLU A 80 18.77 -11.94 3.68
N THR A 81 18.91 -10.84 2.94
CA THR A 81 19.93 -9.80 3.16
C THR A 81 19.29 -8.42 3.32
N PRO A 82 18.58 -8.17 4.44
CA PRO A 82 17.86 -6.92 4.66
C PRO A 82 18.77 -5.68 4.65
N GLU A 83 20.04 -5.81 5.00
CA GLU A 83 21.05 -4.76 4.94
C GLU A 83 21.46 -4.35 3.52
N SER A 84 21.20 -5.20 2.52
CA SER A 84 21.47 -4.88 1.11
C SER A 84 20.41 -3.99 0.46
N LEU A 85 19.27 -3.78 1.15
CA LEU A 85 18.16 -2.99 0.63
C LEU A 85 18.52 -1.51 0.55
N GLN A 86 18.68 -0.99 -0.66
CA GLN A 86 18.97 0.43 -0.86
C GLN A 86 17.73 1.32 -0.75
N ASN A 87 16.58 0.83 -1.23
CA ASN A 87 15.33 1.60 -1.29
C ASN A 87 14.17 0.75 -0.81
N ILE A 88 13.38 1.29 0.12
CA ILE A 88 12.09 0.70 0.52
C ILE A 88 11.01 1.68 0.11
N ILE A 89 10.16 1.27 -0.83
CA ILE A 89 9.09 2.10 -1.39
C ILE A 89 7.76 1.53 -0.93
N LEU A 90 6.98 2.32 -0.20
CA LEU A 90 5.67 1.94 0.31
C LEU A 90 4.58 2.57 -0.56
N VAL A 91 3.71 1.72 -1.09
CA VAL A 91 2.60 2.08 -1.99
C VAL A 91 1.29 1.40 -1.55
N GLY A 92 0.20 1.68 -2.27
CA GLY A 92 -1.12 1.09 -2.02
C GLY A 92 -1.96 1.90 -1.02
N GLY A 93 -3.27 1.61 -1.01
CA GLY A 93 -4.25 2.39 -0.22
C GLY A 93 -4.06 2.29 1.30
N GLY A 94 -3.43 1.22 1.79
CA GLY A 94 -3.10 0.98 3.20
C GLY A 94 -1.72 1.46 3.65
N ALA A 95 -0.95 2.14 2.78
CA ALA A 95 0.42 2.57 3.08
C ALA A 95 0.52 3.35 4.41
N PHE A 96 -0.44 4.23 4.69
CA PHE A 96 -0.48 5.05 5.90
C PHE A 96 -0.43 4.21 7.20
N LEU A 97 -1.13 3.07 7.21
CA LEU A 97 -1.20 2.18 8.38
C LEU A 97 0.08 1.35 8.55
N PHE A 98 0.71 0.96 7.43
CA PHE A 98 1.86 0.06 7.43
C PHE A 98 3.19 0.78 7.65
N LYS A 99 3.25 2.10 7.41
CA LYS A 99 4.49 2.91 7.49
C LYS A 99 5.25 2.71 8.79
N LYS A 100 4.56 2.74 9.94
CA LYS A 100 5.17 2.58 11.26
C LYS A 100 5.75 1.18 11.44
N ALA A 101 5.01 0.15 11.04
CA ALA A 101 5.46 -1.24 11.11
C ALA A 101 6.69 -1.47 10.21
N VAL A 102 6.67 -0.95 8.98
CA VAL A 102 7.82 -1.04 8.06
C VAL A 102 9.04 -0.32 8.64
N LYS A 103 8.86 0.90 9.19
CA LYS A 103 9.98 1.63 9.79
C LYS A 103 10.57 0.91 11.01
N ALA A 104 9.73 0.26 11.82
CA ALA A 104 10.20 -0.55 12.95
C ALA A 104 10.98 -1.79 12.50
N ALA A 105 10.57 -2.43 11.40
CA ALA A 105 11.26 -3.59 10.83
C ALA A 105 12.60 -3.24 10.15
N PHE A 106 12.71 -2.03 9.61
CA PHE A 106 13.89 -1.53 8.89
C PHE A 106 14.38 -0.18 9.46
N PRO A 107 14.85 -0.15 10.72
CA PRO A 107 15.11 1.10 11.44
C PRO A 107 16.20 1.95 10.77
N LYS A 108 17.22 1.31 10.19
CA LYS A 108 18.35 1.97 9.51
C LYS A 108 18.04 2.41 8.07
N HIS A 109 16.92 1.98 7.50
CA HIS A 109 16.59 2.27 6.10
C HIS A 109 15.67 3.48 5.99
N ARG A 110 15.81 4.18 4.85
CA ARG A 110 14.87 5.22 4.46
C ARG A 110 13.64 4.58 3.82
N ILE A 111 12.46 4.95 4.32
CA ILE A 111 11.17 4.51 3.78
C ILE A 111 10.60 5.63 2.93
N TYR A 112 10.42 5.38 1.65
CA TYR A 112 9.83 6.31 0.70
C TYR A 112 8.35 6.01 0.57
N GLU A 113 7.51 6.94 1.01
CA GLU A 113 6.08 6.89 0.77
C GLU A 113 5.76 7.66 -0.52
N VAL A 114 5.09 7.01 -1.46
CA VAL A 114 4.74 7.63 -2.74
C VAL A 114 3.57 8.60 -2.54
N LYS A 115 3.62 9.76 -3.21
CA LYS A 115 2.49 10.69 -3.24
C LYS A 115 1.28 10.01 -3.89
N GLU A 116 0.14 10.04 -3.19
CA GLU A 116 -1.10 9.36 -3.59
C GLU A 116 -0.84 7.86 -3.88
N PRO A 117 -0.43 7.09 -2.85
CA PRO A 117 0.12 5.75 -3.03
C PRO A 117 -0.87 4.76 -3.63
N MET A 118 -2.18 5.04 -3.57
CA MET A 118 -3.23 4.23 -4.22
C MET A 118 -3.14 4.26 -5.76
N PHE A 119 -2.59 5.32 -6.35
CA PHE A 119 -2.47 5.45 -7.80
C PHE A 119 -1.11 4.98 -8.35
N ALA A 120 -0.20 4.50 -7.49
CA ALA A 120 1.15 4.14 -7.90
C ALA A 120 1.18 3.11 -9.05
N ASN A 121 0.39 2.04 -8.95
CA ASN A 121 0.35 0.99 -9.97
C ASN A 121 -0.24 1.49 -11.29
N VAL A 122 -1.39 2.18 -11.24
CA VAL A 122 -2.06 2.67 -12.47
C VAL A 122 -1.21 3.73 -13.19
N ARG A 123 -0.51 4.60 -12.45
CA ARG A 123 0.46 5.54 -13.02
C ARG A 123 1.62 4.80 -13.68
N GLY A 124 2.15 3.75 -13.03
CA GLY A 124 3.19 2.90 -13.61
C GLY A 124 2.75 2.22 -14.91
N PHE A 125 1.54 1.66 -14.94
CA PHE A 125 0.98 1.05 -16.14
C PHE A 125 0.77 2.05 -17.27
N GLN A 126 0.28 3.26 -16.96
CA GLN A 126 0.14 4.32 -17.94
C GLN A 126 1.49 4.70 -18.56
N LEU A 127 2.52 4.96 -17.74
CA LEU A 127 3.85 5.31 -18.22
C LEU A 127 4.47 4.19 -19.05
N ALA A 128 4.34 2.94 -18.61
CA ALA A 128 4.82 1.78 -19.36
C ALA A 128 4.14 1.66 -20.73
N GLY A 129 2.82 1.84 -20.78
CA GLY A 129 2.05 1.84 -22.02
C GLY A 129 2.43 2.98 -22.97
N GLN A 130 2.62 4.20 -22.45
CA GLN A 130 3.07 5.35 -23.23
C GLN A 130 4.47 5.14 -23.81
N ASN A 131 5.40 4.63 -23.01
CA ASN A 131 6.76 4.32 -23.45
C ASN A 131 6.76 3.23 -24.52
N TYR A 132 5.93 2.20 -24.36
CA TYR A 132 5.78 1.13 -25.34
C TYR A 132 5.17 1.65 -26.66
N ALA A 133 4.13 2.48 -26.60
CA ALA A 133 3.56 3.12 -27.79
C ALA A 133 4.60 4.00 -28.51
N ALA A 134 5.36 4.81 -27.75
CA ALA A 134 6.41 5.65 -28.32
C ALA A 134 7.54 4.85 -28.99
N SER A 135 7.96 3.72 -28.40
CA SER A 135 8.99 2.86 -28.98
C SER A 135 8.51 2.02 -30.17
N THR A 136 7.22 1.75 -30.27
CA THR A 136 6.61 0.98 -31.38
C THR A 136 6.11 1.85 -32.53
N ILE A 137 5.76 3.11 -32.28
CA ILE A 137 5.35 4.10 -33.30
C ILE A 137 6.57 4.73 -33.99
N ALA A 138 7.78 4.55 -33.44
CA ALA A 138 9.03 4.89 -34.13
C ALA A 138 9.53 3.74 -35.05
N PRO A 139 8.95 3.58 -36.25
CA PRO A 139 9.75 3.24 -37.41
C PRO A 139 9.36 4.11 -38.62
N GLY A 140 10.22 5.03 -39.05
CA GLY A 140 10.02 5.73 -40.34
C GLY A 140 10.57 7.15 -40.54
N ARG A 141 11.59 7.61 -39.81
CA ARG A 141 12.40 8.75 -40.28
C ARG A 141 13.83 8.25 -40.50
N ASP A 142 14.35 8.47 -41.71
CA ASP A 142 15.70 8.13 -42.21
C ASP A 142 15.92 6.78 -42.91
N ARG A 143 15.11 6.48 -43.92
CA ARG A 143 15.60 5.78 -45.13
C ARG A 143 15.14 6.52 -46.37
N GLY A 144 15.76 7.66 -46.64
CA GLY A 144 15.40 8.51 -47.78
C GLY A 144 16.38 9.64 -48.00
N ALA A 145 17.67 9.35 -48.11
CA ALA A 145 18.66 10.22 -48.73
C ALA A 145 19.98 9.46 -48.85
N GLY A 146 20.28 8.91 -50.03
CA GLY A 146 21.59 8.31 -50.29
C GLY A 146 21.62 7.40 -51.49
N GLU A 147 21.28 7.92 -52.66
CA GLU A 147 21.89 7.52 -53.95
C GLU A 147 21.34 8.41 -55.07
N ALA A 148 22.13 9.44 -55.41
CA ALA A 148 22.21 10.08 -56.72
C ALA A 148 23.30 11.16 -56.64
N VAL A 149 24.55 10.82 -56.98
CA VAL A 149 25.31 11.21 -58.18
C VAL A 149 26.70 10.59 -58.04
#